data_AF-A0AAU9XVJ1-F1
#
_entry.id   AF-A0AAU9XVJ1-F1
#
_cell.length_a   1.000
_cell.length_b   1.000
_cell.length_c   1.000
_cell.angle_alpha   90.00
_cell.angle_beta   90.00
_cell.angle_gamma   90.00
#
_symmetry.space_group_name_H-M   'P 1'
#
loop_
_entity.id
_entity.type
_entity.pdbx_description
1 polymer ?
#
loop_
_entity_poly.entity_id
_entity_poly.type
_entity_poly.pdbx_seq_one_letter_code
_entity_poly.pdbx_strand_id
1 'polypeptide(L)'
;MIELIPAHRSCPVFLLPGPSGVVPLSKRSFVSQFRTCLSHIGIPHADRYRGHSFRRGAASWAFSCGVPGELIQLYGDWSSDSYKLYLEFSLKSKLALATQLRSAIVSLPL
;
A
#
# COMPACT_ATOMS: atom_id res chain seq x y z
N MET A 1 -15.58 -15.33 9.04
CA MET A 1 -14.91 -15.53 10.35
C MET A 1 -13.51 -16.04 10.05
N ILE A 2 -12.47 -15.49 10.69
CA ILE A 2 -11.09 -15.96 10.57
C ILE A 2 -10.81 -16.83 11.79
N GLU A 3 -10.28 -18.02 11.59
CA GLU A 3 -9.93 -18.96 12.65
C GLU A 3 -8.43 -19.27 12.59
N LEU A 4 -7.78 -19.31 13.75
CA LEU A 4 -6.39 -19.73 13.87
C LEU A 4 -6.35 -21.23 14.14
N ILE A 5 -5.67 -21.97 13.27
CA ILE A 5 -5.49 -23.42 13.41
C ILE A 5 -4.02 -23.74 13.71
N PRO A 6 -3.73 -24.76 14.55
CA PRO A 6 -2.37 -25.24 14.72
C PRO A 6 -1.78 -25.69 13.38
N ALA A 7 -0.57 -25.21 13.06
CA ALA A 7 0.09 -25.53 11.80
C ALA A 7 1.61 -25.65 12.01
N HIS A 8 2.27 -26.45 11.17
CA HIS A 8 3.71 -26.57 11.17
C HIS A 8 4.36 -25.26 10.67
N ARG A 9 5.61 -24.97 11.07
CA ARG A 9 6.31 -23.72 10.70
C ARG A 9 6.50 -23.54 9.18
N SER A 10 6.46 -24.62 8.42
CA SER A 10 6.54 -24.60 6.95
C SER A 10 5.18 -24.50 6.26
N CYS A 11 4.07 -24.51 7.01
CA CYS A 11 2.74 -24.36 6.43
C CYS A 11 2.49 -22.91 6.00
N PRO A 12 1.76 -22.69 4.90
CA PRO A 12 1.32 -21.36 4.51
C PRO A 12 0.45 -20.71 5.60
N VAL A 13 0.66 -19.42 5.82
CA VAL A 13 -0.04 -18.64 6.86
C VAL A 13 -1.54 -18.45 6.54
N PHE A 14 -1.87 -18.26 5.26
CA PHE A 14 -3.23 -18.02 4.81
C PHE A 14 -3.77 -19.23 4.06
N LEU A 15 -4.86 -19.79 4.58
CA LEU A 15 -5.51 -20.98 4.07
C LEU A 15 -6.98 -20.70 3.77
N LEU A 16 -7.53 -21.40 2.79
CA LEU A 16 -8.95 -21.39 2.44
C LEU A 16 -9.51 -22.82 2.49
N PRO A 17 -10.81 -23.00 2.81
CA PRO A 17 -11.49 -24.26 2.58
C PRO A 17 -11.50 -24.60 1.09
N GLY A 18 -11.20 -25.85 0.78
CA GLY A 18 -11.23 -26.42 -0.57
C GLY A 18 -11.90 -27.78 -0.60
N PRO A 19 -12.05 -28.38 -1.79
CA PRO A 19 -12.83 -29.62 -1.98
C PRO A 19 -12.32 -30.82 -1.18
N SER A 20 -11.01 -30.87 -0.92
CA SER A 20 -10.34 -32.00 -0.25
C SER A 20 -9.63 -31.60 1.05
N GLY A 21 -10.04 -30.49 1.67
CA GLY A 21 -9.40 -29.95 2.87
C GLY A 21 -9.00 -28.48 2.72
N VAL A 22 -7.98 -28.03 3.43
CA VAL A 22 -7.49 -26.65 3.34
C VAL A 22 -6.47 -26.48 2.21
N VAL A 23 -6.55 -25.36 1.50
CA VAL A 23 -5.64 -25.00 0.41
C VAL A 23 -4.98 -23.64 0.67
N PRO A 24 -3.74 -23.40 0.22
CA PRO A 24 -3.10 -22.10 0.38
C PRO A 24 -3.85 -21.00 -0.38
N LEU A 25 -4.00 -19.83 0.26
CA LEU A 25 -4.56 -18.66 -0.39
C LEU A 25 -3.64 -18.19 -1.51
N SER A 26 -4.09 -18.39 -2.75
CA SER A 26 -3.37 -17.89 -3.91
C SER A 26 -3.62 -16.39 -4.12
N LYS A 27 -2.63 -15.70 -4.71
CA LYS A 27 -2.79 -14.32 -5.19
C LYS A 27 -3.99 -14.16 -6.13
N ARG A 28 -4.23 -15.14 -7.00
CA ARG A 28 -5.33 -15.13 -7.96
C ARG A 28 -6.68 -15.12 -7.23
N SER A 29 -6.86 -16.06 -6.29
CA SER A 29 -8.09 -16.19 -5.51
C SER A 29 -8.34 -14.93 -4.67
N PHE A 30 -7.32 -14.42 -3.99
CA PHE A 30 -7.41 -13.19 -3.21
C PHE A 30 -7.84 -11.99 -4.06
N VAL A 31 -7.12 -11.72 -5.16
CA VAL A 31 -7.44 -10.58 -6.03
C VAL A 31 -8.82 -10.73 -6.66
N SER A 32 -9.22 -11.95 -7.04
CA SER A 32 -10.56 -12.20 -7.57
C SER A 32 -11.64 -11.85 -6.55
N GLN A 33 -11.52 -12.37 -5.32
CA GLN A 33 -12.47 -12.09 -4.25
C GLN A 33 -12.50 -10.61 -3.89
N PHE A 34 -11.34 -9.95 -3.84
CA PHE A 34 -11.25 -8.52 -3.58
C PHE A 34 -12.02 -7.70 -4.62
N ARG A 35 -11.86 -8.01 -5.91
CA ARG A 35 -12.62 -7.33 -6.98
C ARG A 35 -14.12 -7.58 -6.87
N THR A 36 -14.53 -8.81 -6.57
CA THR A 36 -15.94 -9.12 -6.31
C THR A 36 -16.49 -8.25 -5.19
N CYS A 37 -15.77 -8.10 -4.08
CA CYS A 37 -16.18 -7.22 -2.98
C CYS A 37 -16.28 -5.76 -3.44
N LEU A 38 -15.29 -5.24 -4.17
CA LEU A 38 -15.31 -3.87 -4.71
C LEU A 38 -16.52 -3.63 -5.62
N SER A 39 -16.84 -4.57 -6.50
CA SER A 39 -18.01 -4.49 -7.37
C SER A 39 -19.31 -4.46 -6.56
N HIS A 40 -19.42 -5.30 -5.52
CA HIS A 40 -20.62 -5.33 -4.67
C HIS A 40 -20.86 -4.04 -3.90
N ILE A 41 -19.80 -3.32 -3.53
CA ILE A 41 -19.93 -2.01 -2.85
C ILE A 41 -19.97 -0.82 -3.83
N GLY A 42 -20.10 -1.09 -5.13
CA GLY A 42 -20.28 -0.05 -6.15
C GLY A 42 -19.01 0.72 -6.54
N ILE A 43 -17.81 0.18 -6.25
CA ILE A 43 -16.56 0.83 -6.68
C ILE A 43 -16.38 0.62 -8.20
N PRO A 44 -16.28 1.71 -8.99
CA PRO A 44 -16.13 1.61 -10.43
C PRO A 44 -14.78 1.00 -10.80
N HIS A 45 -14.76 0.30 -11.94
CA HIS A 45 -13.55 -0.33 -12.48
C HIS A 45 -12.82 -1.26 -11.50
N ALA A 46 -13.57 -2.03 -10.71
CA ALA A 46 -13.03 -3.04 -9.80
C ALA A 46 -12.03 -3.99 -10.51
N ASP A 47 -12.29 -4.30 -11.78
CA ASP A 47 -11.43 -5.10 -12.66
C ASP A 47 -10.01 -4.55 -12.84
N ARG A 48 -9.76 -3.25 -12.58
CA ARG A 48 -8.44 -2.60 -12.68
C ARG A 48 -7.58 -2.77 -11.43
N TYR A 49 -8.15 -3.15 -10.29
CA TYR A 49 -7.37 -3.38 -9.07
C TYR A 49 -6.54 -4.66 -9.16
N ARG A 50 -5.28 -4.60 -8.73
CA ARG A 50 -4.31 -5.71 -8.74
C ARG A 50 -3.71 -5.84 -7.34
N GLY A 51 -2.99 -6.94 -7.07
CA GLY A 51 -2.22 -7.06 -5.81
C GLY A 51 -1.25 -5.87 -5.59
N HIS A 52 -0.71 -5.32 -6.68
CA HIS A 52 0.13 -4.12 -6.63
C HIS A 52 -0.59 -2.86 -6.09
N SER A 53 -1.91 -2.76 -6.27
CA SER A 53 -2.72 -1.65 -5.76
C SER A 53 -2.65 -1.53 -4.24
N PHE A 54 -2.52 -2.66 -3.51
CA PHE A 54 -2.34 -2.65 -2.06
C PHE A 54 -0.99 -2.04 -1.65
N ARG A 55 0.09 -2.39 -2.36
CA ARG A 55 1.43 -1.81 -2.10
C ARG A 55 1.44 -0.30 -2.35
N ARG A 56 0.86 0.14 -3.48
CA ARG A 56 0.71 1.57 -3.77
C ARG A 56 -0.12 2.27 -2.70
N GLY A 57 -1.30 1.73 -2.37
CA GLY A 57 -2.20 2.32 -1.38
C GLY A 57 -1.55 2.45 0.00
N ALA A 58 -0.85 1.42 0.47
CA ALA A 58 -0.13 1.45 1.74
C ALA A 58 0.99 2.49 1.75
N ALA A 59 1.79 2.57 0.68
CA ALA A 59 2.84 3.59 0.55
C ALA A 59 2.27 5.01 0.55
N SER A 60 1.25 5.26 -0.28
CA SER A 60 0.59 6.56 -0.35
C SER A 60 -0.06 6.96 0.97
N TRP A 61 -0.68 6.02 1.68
CA TRP A 61 -1.28 6.29 2.99
C TRP A 61 -0.24 6.59 4.06
N ALA A 62 0.81 5.76 4.19
CA ALA A 62 1.90 6.00 5.14
C ALA A 62 2.56 7.37 4.89
N PHE A 63 2.75 7.72 3.63
CA PHE A 63 3.27 9.01 3.22
C PHE A 63 2.36 10.17 3.61
N SER A 64 1.04 10.02 3.43
CA SER A 64 0.06 11.02 3.86
C SER A 64 0.04 11.23 5.38
N CYS A 65 0.44 10.21 6.15
CA CYS A 65 0.64 10.29 7.59
C CYS A 65 1.99 10.90 8.00
N GLY A 66 2.82 11.35 7.04
CA GLY A 66 4.11 11.96 7.30
C GLY A 66 5.25 10.98 7.58
N VAL A 67 5.08 9.69 7.28
CA VAL A 67 6.17 8.71 7.41
C VAL A 67 7.27 9.05 6.38
N PRO A 68 8.55 9.15 6.80
CA PRO A 68 9.68 9.35 5.90
C PRO A 68 9.72 8.33 4.77
N GLY A 69 10.09 8.78 3.56
CA GLY A 69 10.11 7.93 2.38
C GLY A 69 11.05 6.74 2.51
N GLU A 70 12.16 6.89 3.21
CA GLU A 70 13.17 5.86 3.49
C GLU A 70 12.57 4.73 4.35
N LEU A 71 11.74 5.09 5.33
CA LEU A 71 11.04 4.11 6.15
C LEU A 71 9.94 3.39 5.38
N ILE A 72 9.25 4.08 4.47
CA ILE A 72 8.28 3.46 3.56
C ILE A 72 8.99 2.46 2.64
N GLN A 73 10.13 2.85 2.07
CA GLN A 73 10.94 2.00 1.20
C GLN A 73 11.36 0.72 1.91
N LEU A 74 11.90 0.86 3.13
CA LEU A 74 12.31 -0.25 3.97
C LEU A 74 11.12 -1.15 4.33
N TYR A 75 10.03 -0.56 4.83
CA TYR A 75 8.87 -1.31 5.29
C TYR A 75 8.20 -2.13 4.19
N GLY A 76 8.17 -1.61 2.97
CA GLY A 76 7.60 -2.34 1.85
C GLY A 76 8.59 -3.14 1.02
N ASP A 77 9.81 -3.37 1.49
CA ASP A 77 10.84 -4.17 0.79
C ASP A 77 11.05 -3.73 -0.67
N TRP A 78 11.18 -2.42 -0.90
CA TRP A 78 11.51 -1.90 -2.21
C TRP A 78 13.03 -1.87 -2.41
N SER A 79 13.52 -2.67 -3.36
CA SER A 79 14.94 -2.69 -3.76
C SER A 79 15.37 -1.47 -4.57
N SER A 80 14.43 -0.62 -4.99
CA SER A 80 14.69 0.55 -5.83
C SER A 80 13.75 1.70 -5.49
N ASP A 81 14.01 2.86 -6.09
CA ASP A 81 13.23 4.09 -5.93
C ASP A 81 11.84 4.08 -6.60
N SER A 82 11.41 2.94 -7.13
CA SER A 82 10.09 2.80 -7.79
C SER A 82 8.91 3.19 -6.89
N TYR A 83 9.05 3.05 -5.57
CA TYR A 83 8.03 3.47 -4.59
C TYR A 83 7.78 4.99 -4.58
N LYS A 84 8.76 5.81 -4.97
CA LYS A 84 8.63 7.28 -5.02
C LYS A 84 7.51 7.72 -5.96
N LEU A 85 7.19 6.91 -6.98
CA LEU A 85 6.07 7.13 -7.89
C LEU A 85 4.70 7.05 -7.20
N TYR A 86 4.62 6.52 -5.98
CA TYR A 86 3.39 6.46 -5.17
C TYR A 86 3.29 7.62 -4.16
N LEU A 87 4.35 8.40 -3.99
CA LEU A 87 4.43 9.52 -3.05
C LEU A 87 3.95 10.80 -3.75
N GLU A 88 2.63 10.93 -3.86
CA GLU A 88 2.03 12.10 -4.49
C GLU A 88 1.96 13.27 -3.50
N PHE A 89 2.74 14.32 -3.77
CA PHE A 89 2.63 15.58 -3.05
C PHE A 89 1.49 16.44 -3.62
N SER A 90 0.60 16.89 -2.74
CA SER A 90 -0.43 17.87 -3.10
C SER A 90 0.21 19.19 -3.56
N LEU A 91 -0.49 19.93 -4.45
CA LEU A 91 -0.06 21.27 -4.85
C LEU A 91 0.11 22.19 -3.63
N LYS A 92 -0.77 22.06 -2.64
CA LYS A 92 -0.70 22.79 -1.36
C LYS A 92 0.62 22.53 -0.63
N SER A 93 1.05 21.26 -0.55
CA SER A 93 2.32 20.88 0.10
C SER A 93 3.51 21.49 -0.64
N LYS A 94 3.51 21.45 -1.98
CA LYS A 94 4.58 22.05 -2.80
C LYS A 94 4.66 23.57 -2.61
N LEU A 95 3.51 24.25 -2.57
CA LEU A 95 3.44 25.69 -2.32
C LEU A 95 3.94 26.05 -0.93
N ALA A 96 3.52 25.31 0.10
CA ALA A 96 3.96 25.54 1.47
C ALA A 96 5.48 25.42 1.60
N LEU A 97 6.08 24.41 0.98
CA LEU A 97 7.54 24.25 0.93
C LEU A 97 8.21 25.45 0.25
N ALA A 98 7.71 25.88 -0.92
CA ALA A 98 8.26 27.03 -1.63
C ALA A 98 8.20 28.32 -0.78
N THR A 99 7.10 28.55 -0.07
CA THR A 99 6.95 29.69 0.84
C THR A 99 7.94 29.60 2.01
N GLN A 100 8.10 28.43 2.61
CA GLN A 100 9.06 28.21 3.71
C GLN A 100 10.50 28.46 3.25
N LEU A 101 10.90 27.95 2.09
CA LEU A 101 12.22 28.18 1.51
C LEU A 101 12.47 29.67 1.24
N ARG A 102 11.49 30.37 0.65
CA ARG A 102 11.59 31.83 0.43
C ARG A 102 11.82 32.57 1.75
N SER A 103 11.04 32.29 2.78
CA SER A 103 11.17 32.94 4.07
C SER A 103 12.54 32.68 4.70
N ALA A 104 13.04 31.44 4.63
CA ALA A 104 14.35 31.08 5.16
C ALA A 104 15.48 31.85 4.44
N ILE A 105 15.45 31.92 3.11
CA ILE A 105 16.45 32.65 2.32
C ILE A 105 16.45 34.14 2.66
N VAL A 106 15.28 34.76 2.78
CA VAL A 106 15.15 36.19 3.13
C VAL A 106 15.67 36.48 4.55
N SER A 107 15.62 35.49 5.45
CA SER A 107 16.11 35.63 6.82
C SER A 107 17.61 35.41 7.00
N LEU A 108 18.35 35.03 5.95
CA LEU A 108 19.80 34.85 6.03
C LEU A 108 20.48 36.22 6.21
N PRO A 109 21.38 36.38 7.21
CA PRO A 109 22.19 37.58 7.32
C PRO A 109 23.16 37.67 6.14
N LEU A 110 23.34 38.89 5.63
CA LEU A 110 24.31 39.24 4.58
C LEU A 110 25.75 39.01 5.03
#